data_AF-A0A2D7IIX7-F1
#
_entry.id   AF-A0A2D7IIX7-F1
#
_cell.length_a   1.000
_cell.length_b   1.000
_cell.length_c   1.000
_cell.angle_alpha   90.00
_cell.angle_beta   90.00
_cell.angle_gamma   90.00
#
_symmetry.space_group_name_H-M   'P 1'
#
loop_
_entity.id
_entity.type
_entity.pdbx_description
1 polymer ?
#
loop_
_entity_poly.entity_id
_entity_poly.type
_entity_poly.pdbx_seq_one_letter_code
_entity_poly.pdbx_strand_id
1 'polypeptide(L)'
;MNYAKKNTIRYIKANLSPKQFRFVRIAPFILAILVLVNFIFKNLQYEASKPILQKFDENKGVMYYYYKDSNELFTGKASWMLRYNDQKFEGSYKNGQLHGMSKIWHQNGNLAQETIYENGVIISETSWDENGIKIIKIQ
;
A
#
# COMPACT_ATOMS: atom_id res chain seq x y z
N MET A 1 15.87 45.27 -4.60
CA MET A 1 15.88 43.89 -5.18
C MET A 1 15.89 43.82 -6.72
N ASN A 2 15.57 44.88 -7.47
CA ASN A 2 15.42 44.84 -8.94
C ASN A 2 16.71 44.99 -9.78
N TYR A 3 17.74 45.69 -9.29
CA TYR A 3 18.94 45.98 -10.08
C TYR A 3 19.84 44.75 -10.30
N ALA A 4 20.09 43.98 -9.24
CA ALA A 4 20.88 42.75 -9.31
C ALA A 4 20.26 41.71 -10.27
N LYS A 5 18.94 41.47 -10.17
CA LYS A 5 18.22 40.52 -11.02
C LYS A 5 18.26 40.91 -12.51
N LYS A 6 18.22 42.22 -12.81
CA LYS A 6 18.30 42.75 -14.18
C LYS A 6 19.71 42.58 -14.78
N ASN A 7 20.77 42.76 -13.99
CA ASN A 7 22.15 42.53 -14.42
C ASN A 7 22.45 41.05 -14.64
N THR A 8 21.95 40.17 -13.77
CA THR A 8 22.11 38.71 -13.92
C THR A 8 21.45 38.18 -15.19
N ILE A 9 20.22 38.60 -15.51
CA ILE A 9 19.54 38.17 -16.74
C ILE A 9 20.29 38.63 -18.00
N ARG A 10 20.84 39.85 -17.97
CA ARG A 10 21.62 40.41 -19.08
C ARG A 10 22.92 39.62 -19.31
N TYR A 11 23.62 39.25 -18.24
CA TYR A 11 24.82 38.41 -18.30
C TYR A 11 24.53 37.01 -18.85
N ILE A 12 23.45 36.37 -18.40
CA ILE A 12 23.05 35.03 -18.85
C ILE A 12 22.64 35.04 -20.34
N LYS A 13 21.98 36.11 -20.82
CA LYS A 13 21.60 36.26 -22.24
C LYS A 13 22.80 36.48 -23.16
N ALA A 14 23.87 37.12 -22.66
CA ALA A 14 25.07 37.42 -23.45
C ALA A 14 26.00 36.20 -23.64
N ASN A 15 25.96 35.22 -22.73
CA ASN A 15 26.91 34.11 -22.67
C ASN A 15 26.32 32.73 -23.00
N LEU A 16 25.02 32.64 -23.33
CA LEU A 16 24.32 31.38 -23.65
C LEU A 16 23.67 31.43 -25.03
N SER A 17 23.61 30.28 -25.70
CA SER A 17 22.82 30.16 -26.94
C SER A 17 21.32 30.36 -26.66
N PRO A 18 20.51 30.75 -27.66
CA PRO A 18 19.06 30.90 -27.49
C PRO A 18 18.36 29.68 -26.88
N LYS A 19 18.83 28.47 -27.21
CA LYS A 19 18.32 27.21 -26.64
C LYS A 19 18.65 27.07 -25.16
N GLN A 20 19.91 27.35 -24.76
CA GLN A 20 20.36 27.30 -23.36
C GLN A 20 19.67 28.38 -22.51
N PHE A 21 19.51 29.59 -23.03
CA PHE A 21 18.77 30.66 -22.34
C PHE A 21 17.30 30.29 -22.10
N ARG A 22 16.64 29.70 -23.10
CA ARG A 22 15.26 29.19 -22.96
C ARG A 22 15.18 28.10 -21.90
N PHE A 23 16.13 27.16 -21.89
CA PHE A 23 16.21 26.09 -20.90
C PHE A 23 16.35 26.63 -19.47
N VAL A 24 17.29 27.56 -19.22
CA VAL A 24 17.49 28.14 -17.87
C VAL A 24 16.24 28.82 -17.33
N ARG A 25 15.39 29.40 -18.20
CA ARG A 25 14.11 30.00 -17.77
C ARG A 25 13.04 28.99 -17.40
N ILE A 26 13.02 27.81 -18.04
CA ILE A 26 11.99 26.79 -17.80
C ILE A 26 12.42 25.72 -16.78
N ALA A 27 13.72 25.50 -16.63
CA ALA A 27 14.32 24.54 -15.70
C ALA A 27 13.78 24.62 -14.25
N PRO A 28 13.61 25.80 -13.61
CA PRO A 28 13.06 25.86 -12.25
C PRO A 28 11.61 25.41 -12.17
N PHE A 29 10.81 25.65 -13.22
CA PHE A 29 9.42 25.20 -13.27
C PHE A 29 9.34 23.69 -13.48
N ILE A 30 10.19 23.14 -14.35
CA ILE A 30 10.32 21.68 -14.53
C ILE A 30 10.74 21.03 -13.20
N LEU A 31 11.72 21.60 -12.50
CA LEU A 31 12.16 21.10 -11.20
C LEU A 31 11.03 21.16 -10.15
N ALA A 32 10.28 22.28 -10.10
CA ALA A 32 9.13 22.41 -9.20
C ALA A 32 8.04 21.37 -9.50
N ILE A 33 7.75 21.10 -10.77
CA ILE A 33 6.80 20.06 -11.19
C ILE A 33 7.31 18.69 -10.75
N LEU A 34 8.59 18.37 -10.98
CA LEU A 34 9.17 17.10 -10.56
C LEU A 34 9.10 16.90 -9.04
N VAL A 35 9.36 17.94 -8.26
CA VAL A 35 9.22 17.89 -6.78
C VAL A 35 7.76 17.64 -6.40
N LEU A 36 6.81 18.34 -7.03
CA LEU A 36 5.39 18.19 -6.75
C LEU A 36 4.88 16.79 -7.10
N VAL A 37 5.27 16.25 -8.26
CA VAL A 37 4.91 14.88 -8.69
C VAL A 37 5.46 13.86 -7.70
N ASN A 38 6.71 14.01 -7.25
CA ASN A 38 7.28 13.12 -6.23
C ASN A 38 6.55 13.21 -4.90
N PHE A 39 6.13 14.41 -4.48
CA PHE A 39 5.34 14.60 -3.26
C PHE A 39 3.98 13.89 -3.35
N ILE A 40 3.25 14.10 -4.45
CA ILE A 40 1.96 13.43 -4.69
C ILE A 40 2.13 11.91 -4.71
N PHE A 41 3.15 11.41 -5.40
CA PHE A 41 3.42 9.97 -5.49
C PHE A 41 3.74 9.36 -4.12
N LYS A 42 4.57 10.03 -3.30
CA LYS A 42 4.85 9.58 -1.92
C LYS A 42 3.59 9.51 -1.07
N ASN A 43 2.70 10.52 -1.18
CA ASN A 43 1.44 10.53 -0.44
C ASN A 43 0.51 9.38 -0.88
N LEU A 44 0.43 9.09 -2.19
CA LEU A 44 -0.33 7.96 -2.71
C LEU A 44 0.21 6.61 -2.21
N GLN A 45 1.53 6.46 -2.19
CA GLN A 45 2.16 5.26 -1.62
C GLN A 45 1.90 5.12 -0.12
N TYR A 46 1.95 6.22 0.64
CA TYR A 46 1.66 6.22 2.07
C TYR A 46 0.23 5.77 2.36
N GLU A 47 -0.75 6.34 1.67
CA GLU A 47 -2.17 5.95 1.81
C GLU A 47 -2.39 4.45 1.57
N ALA A 48 -1.75 3.89 0.54
CA ALA A 48 -1.83 2.47 0.23
C ALA A 48 -1.09 1.55 1.23
N SER A 49 -0.17 2.11 2.03
CA SER A 49 0.69 1.36 2.96
C SER A 49 0.46 1.73 4.43
N LYS A 50 -0.65 2.42 4.74
CA LYS A 50 -1.02 2.77 6.10
C LYS A 50 -0.94 1.53 7.01
N PRO A 51 -0.16 1.60 8.10
CA PRO A 51 0.03 0.43 8.95
C PRO A 51 -1.29 0.01 9.59
N ILE A 52 -1.56 -1.30 9.57
CA ILE A 52 -2.74 -1.90 10.16
C ILE A 52 -2.35 -2.51 11.51
N LEU A 53 -3.14 -2.24 12.55
CA LEU A 53 -3.01 -2.88 13.85
C LEU A 53 -4.09 -3.93 14.04
N GLN A 54 -3.70 -5.11 14.54
CA GLN A 54 -4.62 -6.15 15.00
C GLN A 54 -4.84 -6.03 16.51
N LYS A 55 -6.09 -6.12 16.97
CA LYS A 55 -6.46 -6.15 18.39
C LYS A 55 -7.50 -7.22 18.63
N PHE A 56 -7.32 -8.03 19.66
CA PHE A 56 -8.33 -9.01 20.09
C PHE A 56 -9.32 -8.35 21.04
N ASP A 57 -10.62 -8.44 20.75
CA ASP A 57 -11.69 -8.05 21.67
C ASP A 57 -12.09 -9.28 22.49
N GLU A 58 -11.56 -9.38 23.71
CA GLU A 58 -11.80 -10.53 24.61
C GLU A 58 -13.27 -10.75 24.92
N ASN A 59 -14.07 -9.69 25.01
CA ASN A 59 -15.49 -9.79 25.35
C ASN A 59 -16.30 -10.42 24.22
N LYS A 60 -15.87 -10.19 22.97
CA LYS A 60 -16.54 -10.72 21.77
C LYS A 60 -15.87 -11.97 21.23
N GLY A 61 -14.64 -12.27 21.64
CA GLY A 61 -13.82 -13.33 21.07
C GLY A 61 -13.44 -13.10 19.61
N VAL A 62 -13.38 -11.83 19.16
CA VAL A 62 -13.19 -11.47 17.75
C VAL A 62 -11.97 -10.56 17.57
N MET A 63 -11.20 -10.80 16.51
CA MET A 63 -10.11 -9.92 16.09
C MET A 63 -10.65 -8.72 15.30
N TYR A 64 -10.19 -7.52 15.66
CA TYR A 64 -10.44 -6.29 14.91
C TYR A 64 -9.15 -5.69 14.35
N TYR A 65 -9.28 -5.07 13.18
CA TYR A 65 -8.21 -4.46 12.41
C TYR A 65 -8.46 -2.96 12.29
N TYR A 66 -7.44 -2.15 12.58
CA TYR A 66 -7.53 -0.68 12.62
C TYR A 66 -6.41 -0.02 11.85
N TYR A 67 -6.65 1.17 11.30
CA TYR A 67 -5.56 2.05 10.89
C TYR A 67 -4.79 2.53 12.13
N LYS A 68 -3.47 2.32 12.15
CA LYS A 68 -2.61 2.63 13.31
C LYS A 68 -2.73 4.09 13.77
N ASP A 69 -2.90 5.01 12.84
CA ASP A 69 -2.82 6.44 13.10
C ASP A 69 -4.14 7.05 13.57
N SER A 70 -5.29 6.54 13.09
CA SER A 70 -6.62 7.08 13.41
C SER A 70 -7.41 6.21 14.39
N ASN A 71 -6.99 4.96 14.63
CA ASN A 71 -7.74 3.96 15.38
C ASN A 71 -9.16 3.73 14.81
N GLU A 72 -9.38 4.07 13.53
CA GLU A 72 -10.58 3.76 12.78
C GLU A 72 -10.52 2.32 12.26
N LEU A 73 -11.69 1.72 12.09
CA LEU A 73 -11.83 0.35 11.61
C LEU A 73 -11.36 0.23 10.15
N PHE A 74 -10.47 -0.72 9.91
CA PHE A 74 -9.92 -0.98 8.58
C PHE A 74 -10.98 -1.57 7.64
N THR A 75 -11.05 -1.05 6.41
CA THR A 75 -11.86 -1.62 5.34
C THR A 75 -11.04 -1.64 4.06
N GLY A 76 -10.96 -2.79 3.41
CA GLY A 76 -10.15 -2.98 2.22
C GLY A 76 -9.43 -4.32 2.19
N LYS A 77 -8.43 -4.44 1.30
CA LYS A 77 -7.60 -5.63 1.19
C LYS A 77 -6.28 -5.41 1.90
N ALA A 78 -5.81 -6.42 2.60
CA ALA A 78 -4.51 -6.41 3.27
C ALA A 78 -3.81 -7.75 3.12
N SER A 79 -2.49 -7.72 3.19
CA SER A 79 -1.64 -8.89 3.12
C SER A 79 -0.55 -8.85 4.19
N TRP A 80 -0.20 -10.03 4.72
CA TRP A 80 0.86 -10.19 5.71
C TRP A 80 1.65 -11.45 5.44
N MET A 81 2.87 -11.48 5.97
CA MET A 81 3.63 -12.70 6.13
C MET A 81 3.32 -13.28 7.51
N LEU A 82 2.79 -14.50 7.56
CA LEU A 82 2.54 -15.23 8.79
C LEU A 82 3.87 -15.71 9.36
N ARG A 83 4.28 -15.15 10.50
CA ARG A 83 5.62 -15.39 11.09
C ARG A 83 5.89 -16.84 11.48
N TYR A 84 4.86 -17.65 11.70
CA TYR A 84 5.02 -19.02 12.19
C TYR A 84 5.60 -19.96 11.11
N ASN A 85 5.35 -19.67 9.84
CA ASN A 85 5.60 -20.59 8.74
C ASN A 85 5.92 -19.88 7.42
N ASP A 86 6.26 -18.59 7.47
CA ASP A 86 6.60 -17.74 6.32
C ASP A 86 5.58 -17.81 5.17
N GLN A 87 4.34 -18.13 5.51
CA GLN A 87 3.24 -18.20 4.55
C GLN A 87 2.73 -16.80 4.27
N LYS A 88 2.39 -16.53 3.01
CA LYS A 88 1.70 -15.31 2.64
C LYS A 88 0.22 -15.45 3.00
N PHE A 89 -0.36 -14.42 3.60
CA PHE A 89 -1.79 -14.26 3.82
C PHE A 89 -2.28 -13.05 3.02
N GLU A 90 -3.44 -13.17 2.39
CA GLU A 90 -4.21 -12.05 1.84
C GLU A 90 -5.65 -12.15 2.30
N GLY A 91 -6.24 -11.04 2.74
CA GLY A 91 -7.62 -11.01 3.21
C GLY A 91 -8.34 -9.73 2.84
N SER A 92 -9.67 -9.83 2.76
CA SER A 92 -10.58 -8.71 2.60
C SER A 92 -11.25 -8.38 3.93
N TYR A 93 -11.40 -7.09 4.21
CA TYR A 93 -11.85 -6.57 5.49
C TYR A 93 -12.96 -5.55 5.31
N LYS A 94 -13.92 -5.57 6.23
CA LYS A 94 -15.01 -4.59 6.32
C LYS A 94 -15.26 -4.29 7.79
N ASN A 95 -15.29 -3.00 8.14
CA ASN A 95 -15.49 -2.54 9.53
C ASN A 95 -14.56 -3.24 10.53
N GLY A 96 -13.29 -3.41 10.13
CA GLY A 96 -12.24 -3.99 10.94
C GLY A 96 -12.35 -5.49 11.14
N GLN A 97 -13.24 -6.20 10.45
CA GLN A 97 -13.35 -7.66 10.51
C GLN A 97 -13.09 -8.28 9.14
N LEU A 98 -12.66 -9.55 9.11
CA LEU A 98 -12.57 -10.31 7.86
C LEU A 98 -13.96 -10.40 7.21
N HIS A 99 -14.04 -10.05 5.93
CA HIS A 99 -15.27 -10.07 5.17
C HIS A 99 -14.96 -10.25 3.68
N GLY A 100 -15.52 -11.29 3.07
CA GLY A 100 -15.18 -11.76 1.73
C GLY A 100 -14.08 -12.82 1.76
N MET A 101 -13.30 -12.87 0.69
CA MET A 101 -12.30 -13.92 0.50
C MET A 101 -10.99 -13.62 1.24
N SER A 102 -10.41 -14.65 1.86
CA SER A 102 -9.00 -14.71 2.25
C SER A 102 -8.29 -15.90 1.64
N LYS A 103 -6.98 -15.79 1.50
CA LYS A 103 -6.11 -16.81 0.92
C LYS A 103 -4.83 -16.92 1.73
N ILE A 104 -4.34 -18.14 1.88
CA ILE A 104 -3.02 -18.46 2.42
C ILE A 104 -2.27 -19.27 1.38
N TRP A 105 -0.99 -18.98 1.21
CA TRP A 105 -0.11 -19.70 0.29
C TRP A 105 0.98 -20.44 1.05
N HIS A 106 1.31 -21.63 0.58
CA HIS A 106 2.49 -22.39 0.98
C HIS A 106 3.77 -21.61 0.64
N GLN A 107 4.87 -21.97 1.27
CA GLN A 107 6.18 -21.34 1.00
C GLN A 107 6.62 -21.50 -0.46
N ASN A 108 6.19 -22.58 -1.11
CA ASN A 108 6.44 -22.83 -2.54
C ASN A 108 5.59 -21.95 -3.48
N GLY A 109 4.70 -21.09 -2.94
CA GLY A 109 3.83 -20.20 -3.70
C GLY A 109 2.51 -20.83 -4.15
N ASN A 110 2.27 -22.12 -3.88
CA ASN A 110 0.99 -22.77 -4.15
C ASN A 110 -0.06 -22.35 -3.14
N LEU A 111 -1.33 -22.34 -3.56
CA LEU A 111 -2.44 -22.01 -2.67
C LEU A 111 -2.58 -23.09 -1.59
N ALA A 112 -2.50 -22.70 -0.33
CA ALA A 112 -2.65 -23.59 0.82
C ALA A 112 -4.08 -23.61 1.33
N GLN A 113 -4.74 -22.45 1.36
CA GLN A 113 -6.07 -22.31 1.92
C GLN A 113 -6.81 -21.15 1.29
N GLU A 114 -8.11 -21.30 1.13
CA GLU A 114 -9.05 -20.29 0.69
C GLU A 114 -10.26 -20.32 1.62
N THR A 115 -10.62 -19.18 2.18
CA THR A 115 -11.68 -19.07 3.17
C THR A 115 -12.58 -17.88 2.85
N ILE A 116 -13.89 -18.08 2.88
CA ILE A 116 -14.88 -17.02 2.75
C ILE A 116 -15.36 -16.65 4.14
N TYR A 117 -15.28 -15.37 4.46
CA TYR A 117 -15.76 -14.80 5.71
C TYR A 117 -16.97 -13.90 5.48
N GLU A 118 -17.89 -13.90 6.44
CA GLU A 118 -18.94 -12.89 6.55
C GLU A 118 -18.94 -12.35 7.98
N ASN A 119 -18.54 -11.08 8.14
CA ASN A 119 -18.49 -10.38 9.43
C ASN A 119 -17.66 -11.15 10.47
N GLY A 120 -16.47 -11.59 10.07
CA GLY A 120 -15.55 -12.36 10.91
C GLY A 120 -15.88 -13.85 11.05
N VAL A 121 -17.03 -14.31 10.55
CA VAL A 121 -17.45 -15.72 10.64
C VAL A 121 -17.06 -16.47 9.37
N ILE A 122 -16.48 -17.67 9.52
CA ILE A 122 -16.15 -18.54 8.39
C ILE A 122 -17.45 -19.11 7.81
N ILE A 123 -17.67 -18.86 6.52
CA ILE A 123 -18.79 -19.42 5.74
C ILE A 123 -18.36 -20.69 5.02
N SER A 124 -17.15 -20.68 4.43
CA SER A 124 -16.59 -21.84 3.76
C SER A 124 -15.07 -21.81 3.81
N GLU A 125 -14.46 -22.99 3.86
CA GLU A 125 -13.02 -23.17 3.84
C GLU A 125 -12.67 -24.31 2.88
N THR A 126 -11.65 -24.08 2.04
CA THR A 126 -11.01 -25.13 1.25
C THR A 126 -9.52 -25.08 1.51
N SER A 127 -8.91 -26.24 1.71
CA SER A 127 -7.47 -26.37 1.95
C SER A 127 -6.85 -27.29 0.91
N TRP A 128 -5.58 -27.08 0.60
CA TRP A 128 -4.79 -27.88 -0.32
C TRP A 128 -3.42 -28.19 0.28
N ASP A 129 -2.86 -29.34 -0.08
CA ASP A 129 -1.48 -29.69 0.26
C ASP A 129 -0.47 -28.91 -0.61
N GLU A 130 0.82 -29.13 -0.37
CA GLU A 130 1.89 -28.44 -1.11
C GLU A 130 1.89 -28.74 -2.62
N ASN A 131 1.25 -29.85 -3.04
CA ASN A 131 1.12 -30.28 -4.43
C ASN A 131 -0.18 -29.77 -5.09
N GLY A 132 -1.02 -29.04 -4.36
CA GLY A 132 -2.30 -28.53 -4.86
C GLY A 132 -3.42 -29.57 -4.83
N ILE A 133 -3.27 -30.66 -4.08
CA ILE A 133 -4.33 -31.65 -3.86
C ILE A 133 -5.23 -31.15 -2.73
N LYS A 134 -6.56 -31.12 -2.97
CA LYS A 134 -7.54 -30.69 -1.96
C LYS A 134 -7.49 -31.62 -0.74
N ILE A 135 -7.34 -31.02 0.44
CA ILE A 135 -7.41 -31.72 1.73
C ILE A 135 -8.88 -31.74 2.15
N ILE A 136 -9.48 -32.92 2.19
CA ILE A 136 -10.84 -33.13 2.70
C ILE A 136 -10.73 -33.38 4.20
N LYS A 137 -11.17 -32.41 5.02
CA LYS A 137 -11.35 -32.63 6.45
C LYS A 137 -12.58 -33.54 6.62
N ILE A 138 -12.37 -34.75 7.11
CA ILE A 138 -13.45 -35.65 7.55
C ILE A 138 -13.88 -35.15 8.94
N GLN A 139 -15.17 -34.85 9.10
CA GLN A 139 -15.79 -34.40 10.35
C GLN A 139 -16.29 -35.58 11.17
#